data_AF-A0A1Y6BEL7-F1
#
_entry.id   AF-A0A1Y6BEL7-F1
#
_cell.length_a   1.000
_cell.length_b   1.000
_cell.length_c   1.000
_cell.angle_alpha   90.00
_cell.angle_beta   90.00
_cell.angle_gamma   90.00
#
_symmetry.space_group_name_H-M   'P 1'
#
loop_
_entity.id
_entity.type
_entity.pdbx_description
1 polymer ?
#
loop_
_entity_poly.entity_id
_entity_poly.type
_entity_poly.pdbx_seq_one_letter_code
_entity_poly.pdbx_strand_id
1 'polypeptide(L)'
;MNLHDQASRHDEVFQRGWQRLREVDDTAGEAVVAALQDIAPDFARQIIEFGFGEVYNRPGLSLRQRELATIAALAAIGHAQPQLKVHLHAALNVGLTREEILETLQQMCLYAGFPAALNALFTAREAFREHVQATIPLAPMAVVRGFLQGLQQGVLREELLAEEVEWHIPGDPARVPWAGQRRGRAAVREVLALIATQAEPLCFEPLRWFDAENEVLVRGRFAYRYRTGSEYDGSFVMRFDVADGLIRRYEIFEDSWAIAEAVQVVLV
;
A
#
# COMPACT_ATOMS: atom_id res chain seq x y z
N MET A 1 7.11 39.96 18.54
CA MET A 1 7.01 38.49 18.44
C MET A 1 8.32 38.02 17.85
N ASN A 2 9.08 37.16 18.53
CA ASN A 2 10.43 36.79 18.10
C ASN A 2 10.36 35.69 17.02
N LEU A 3 11.34 35.61 16.12
CA LEU A 3 11.36 34.66 15.00
C LEU A 3 11.26 33.19 15.47
N HIS A 4 11.75 32.90 16.67
CA HIS A 4 11.69 31.58 17.30
C HIS A 4 10.25 31.17 17.68
N ASP A 5 9.42 32.11 18.15
CA ASP A 5 8.00 31.85 18.48
C ASP A 5 7.15 31.61 17.22
N GLN A 6 7.52 32.24 16.10
CA GLN A 6 6.83 32.03 14.82
C GLN A 6 7.14 30.64 14.26
N ALA A 7 8.42 30.23 14.23
CA ALA A 7 8.80 28.90 13.76
C ALA A 7 8.12 27.77 14.56
N SER A 8 8.12 27.87 15.90
CA SER A 8 7.46 26.88 16.77
C SER A 8 5.96 26.77 16.51
N ARG A 9 5.28 27.89 16.25
CA ARG A 9 3.84 27.92 15.95
C ARG A 9 3.52 27.32 14.59
N HIS A 10 4.35 27.56 13.57
CA HIS A 10 4.16 26.95 12.26
C HIS A 10 4.30 25.43 12.31
N ASP A 11 5.26 24.92 13.09
CA ASP A 11 5.43 23.48 13.25
C ASP A 11 4.26 22.81 13.98
N GLU A 12 3.69 23.46 15.00
CA GLU A 12 2.46 22.97 15.67
C GLU A 12 1.25 22.92 14.72
N VAL A 13 1.07 23.95 13.88
CA VAL A 13 -0.02 24.00 12.90
C VAL A 13 0.17 22.90 11.85
N PHE A 14 1.40 22.69 11.38
CA PHE A 14 1.72 21.63 10.44
C PHE A 14 1.42 20.25 11.01
N GLN A 15 1.86 19.94 12.24
CA GLN A 15 1.61 18.63 12.86
C GLN A 15 0.11 18.36 13.05
N ARG A 16 -0.65 19.36 13.51
CA ARG A 16 -2.11 19.25 13.61
C ARG A 16 -2.78 19.06 12.25
N GLY A 17 -2.29 19.75 11.22
CA GLY A 17 -2.74 19.57 9.84
C GLY A 17 -2.46 18.17 9.32
N TRP A 18 -1.28 17.64 9.60
CA TRP A 18 -0.88 16.30 9.19
C TRP A 18 -1.78 15.21 9.79
N GLN A 19 -2.10 15.33 11.09
CA GLN A 19 -3.03 14.43 11.76
C GLN A 19 -4.43 14.52 11.16
N ARG A 20 -4.90 15.74 10.86
CA ARG A 20 -6.21 15.96 10.26
C ARG A 20 -6.31 15.42 8.83
N LEU A 21 -5.24 15.55 8.03
CA LEU A 21 -5.16 14.94 6.69
C LEU A 21 -5.35 13.42 6.78
N ARG A 22 -4.65 12.75 7.71
CA ARG A 22 -4.77 11.29 7.88
C ARG A 22 -6.16 10.83 8.27
N GLU A 23 -6.87 11.63 9.08
CA GLU A 23 -8.26 11.34 9.46
C GLU A 23 -9.23 11.45 8.27
N VAL A 24 -8.91 12.28 7.27
CA VAL A 24 -9.80 12.61 6.14
C VAL A 24 -9.43 11.82 4.89
N ASP A 25 -8.22 11.99 4.38
CA ASP A 25 -7.78 11.52 3.06
C ASP A 25 -6.87 10.29 3.11
N ASP A 26 -6.39 9.90 4.30
CA ASP A 26 -5.46 8.79 4.52
C ASP A 26 -4.31 8.76 3.46
N THR A 27 -4.13 7.64 2.77
CA THR A 27 -3.05 7.44 1.78
C THR A 27 -3.19 8.34 0.54
N ALA A 28 -4.40 8.72 0.13
CA ALA A 28 -4.61 9.57 -1.04
C ALA A 28 -4.11 11.00 -0.79
N GLY A 29 -4.32 11.51 0.42
CA GLY A 29 -3.84 12.83 0.84
C GLY A 29 -2.32 12.88 0.94
N GLU A 30 -1.71 11.87 1.54
CA GLU A 30 -0.24 11.77 1.63
C GLU A 30 0.42 11.70 0.24
N ALA A 31 -0.21 11.00 -0.72
CA ALA A 31 0.29 10.93 -2.10
C ALA A 31 0.33 12.30 -2.80
N VAL A 32 -0.67 13.16 -2.58
CA VAL A 32 -0.68 14.53 -3.13
C VAL A 32 0.48 15.35 -2.56
N VAL A 33 0.73 15.26 -1.25
CA VAL A 33 1.84 15.97 -0.60
C VAL A 33 3.18 15.46 -1.12
N ALA A 34 3.33 14.15 -1.25
CA ALA A 34 4.54 13.50 -1.73
C ALA A 34 4.86 13.92 -3.18
N ALA A 35 3.84 13.98 -4.05
CA ALA A 35 3.97 14.40 -5.44
C ALA A 35 4.33 15.89 -5.63
N LEU A 36 4.26 16.70 -4.57
CA LEU A 36 4.67 18.10 -4.59
C LEU A 36 6.08 18.32 -4.03
N GLN A 37 6.72 17.31 -3.42
CA GLN A 37 8.01 17.50 -2.74
C GLN A 37 9.16 17.90 -3.66
N ASP A 38 9.17 17.39 -4.90
CA ASP A 38 10.21 17.67 -5.89
C ASP A 38 9.97 18.96 -6.68
N ILE A 39 8.71 19.41 -6.79
CA ILE A 39 8.34 20.57 -7.61
C ILE A 39 7.96 21.83 -6.81
N ALA A 40 7.31 21.68 -5.66
CA ALA A 40 6.76 22.79 -4.88
C ALA A 40 6.57 22.39 -3.39
N PRO A 41 7.65 22.08 -2.66
CA PRO A 41 7.57 21.60 -1.27
C PRO A 41 6.91 22.60 -0.31
N ASP A 42 7.12 23.91 -0.51
CA ASP A 42 6.46 24.95 0.29
C ASP A 42 4.95 24.98 0.05
N PHE A 43 4.50 24.69 -1.17
CA PHE A 43 3.08 24.60 -1.48
C PHE A 43 2.44 23.37 -0.84
N ALA A 44 3.16 22.24 -0.84
CA ALA A 44 2.76 21.05 -0.10
C ALA A 44 2.57 21.37 1.39
N ARG A 45 3.51 22.12 1.99
CA ARG A 45 3.39 22.60 3.37
C ARG A 45 2.18 23.50 3.58
N GLN A 46 1.91 24.44 2.67
CA GLN A 46 0.75 25.34 2.75
C GLN A 46 -0.58 24.58 2.70
N ILE A 47 -0.70 23.55 1.87
CA ILE A 47 -1.90 22.68 1.85
C ILE A 47 -2.15 22.08 3.24
N ILE A 48 -1.08 21.58 3.89
CA ILE A 48 -1.18 21.00 5.23
C ILE A 48 -1.54 22.05 6.28
N GLU A 49 -0.77 23.15 6.35
CA GLU A 49 -0.96 24.16 7.40
C GLU A 49 -2.31 24.87 7.26
N PHE A 50 -2.61 25.39 6.06
CA PHE A 50 -3.82 26.17 5.84
C PHE A 50 -5.05 25.29 5.66
N GLY A 51 -4.99 24.30 4.76
CA GLY A 51 -6.13 23.42 4.49
C GLY A 51 -6.49 22.61 5.73
N PHE A 52 -5.58 21.75 6.16
CA PHE A 52 -5.87 20.80 7.23
C PHE A 52 -5.63 21.38 8.63
N GLY A 53 -4.56 22.15 8.83
CA GLY A 53 -4.15 22.69 10.13
C GLY A 53 -5.03 23.82 10.64
N GLU A 54 -5.64 24.59 9.72
CA GLU A 54 -6.56 25.68 10.03
C GLU A 54 -8.00 25.37 9.59
N VAL A 55 -8.28 25.31 8.28
CA VAL A 55 -9.65 25.33 7.76
C VAL A 55 -10.47 24.12 8.21
N TYR A 56 -9.92 22.90 8.13
CA TYR A 56 -10.61 21.66 8.52
C TYR A 56 -10.75 21.50 10.04
N ASN A 57 -9.90 22.17 10.84
CA ASN A 57 -9.96 22.15 12.29
C ASN A 57 -10.92 23.20 12.88
N ARG A 58 -11.54 24.07 12.07
CA ARG A 58 -12.50 25.07 12.57
C ARG A 58 -13.76 24.39 13.14
N PRO A 59 -14.34 24.91 14.23
CA PRO A 59 -15.65 24.44 14.69
C PRO A 59 -16.76 24.87 13.72
N GLY A 60 -17.91 24.18 13.79
CA GLY A 60 -19.15 24.57 13.09
C GLY A 60 -19.61 23.58 12.03
N LEU A 61 -18.69 23.02 11.24
CA LEU A 61 -18.99 21.96 10.27
C LEU A 61 -18.22 20.69 10.61
N SER A 62 -18.93 19.55 10.62
CA SER A 62 -18.33 18.22 10.68
C SER A 62 -17.52 17.92 9.41
N LEU A 63 -16.62 16.94 9.48
CA LEU A 63 -15.85 16.50 8.31
C LEU A 63 -16.75 16.05 7.17
N ARG A 64 -17.84 15.32 7.48
CA ARG A 64 -18.86 14.93 6.49
C ARG A 64 -19.42 16.13 5.74
N GLN A 65 -19.80 17.19 6.47
CA GLN A 65 -20.35 18.40 5.87
C GLN A 65 -19.32 19.17 5.04
N ARG A 66 -18.05 19.15 5.46
CA ARG A 66 -16.95 19.78 4.72
C ARG A 66 -16.70 19.06 3.41
N GLU A 67 -16.61 17.73 3.43
CA GLU A 67 -16.42 16.95 2.20
C GLU A 67 -17.60 17.10 1.24
N LEU A 68 -18.84 17.12 1.76
CA LEU A 68 -20.01 17.37 0.93
C LEU A 68 -19.95 18.73 0.23
N ALA A 69 -19.52 19.78 0.95
CA ALA A 69 -19.31 21.11 0.39
C ALA A 69 -18.16 21.15 -0.64
N THR A 70 -17.05 20.46 -0.35
CA THR A 70 -15.88 20.38 -1.24
C THR A 70 -16.23 19.65 -2.53
N ILE A 71 -16.89 18.49 -2.45
CA ILE A 71 -17.36 17.72 -3.61
C ILE A 71 -18.31 18.55 -4.47
N ALA A 72 -19.28 19.24 -3.86
CA ALA A 72 -20.19 20.13 -4.56
C ALA A 72 -19.45 21.24 -5.32
N ALA A 73 -18.48 21.89 -4.67
CA ALA A 73 -17.67 22.94 -5.27
C ALA A 73 -16.82 22.43 -6.45
N LEU A 74 -16.13 21.30 -6.28
CA LEU A 74 -15.28 20.69 -7.31
C LEU A 74 -16.10 20.18 -8.50
N ALA A 75 -17.27 19.61 -8.24
CA ALA A 75 -18.20 19.22 -9.29
C ALA A 75 -18.70 20.45 -10.06
N ALA A 76 -19.03 21.55 -9.38
CA ALA A 76 -19.47 22.78 -10.02
C ALA A 76 -18.37 23.46 -10.86
N ILE A 77 -17.10 23.36 -10.45
CA ILE A 77 -15.95 23.81 -11.26
C ILE A 77 -15.90 23.03 -12.60
N GLY A 78 -16.25 21.75 -12.62
CA GLY A 78 -16.47 20.96 -13.83
C GLY A 78 -15.22 20.45 -14.56
N HIS A 79 -14.02 20.87 -14.15
CA HIS A 79 -12.73 20.49 -14.75
C HIS A 79 -11.63 20.20 -13.70
N ALA A 80 -12.02 19.90 -12.46
CA ALA A 80 -11.13 19.55 -11.35
C ALA A 80 -11.23 18.07 -10.97
N GLN A 81 -11.33 17.17 -11.95
CA GLN A 81 -11.55 15.73 -11.73
C GLN A 81 -10.49 15.07 -10.83
N PRO A 82 -9.18 15.37 -10.95
CA PRO A 82 -8.18 14.79 -10.06
C PRO A 82 -8.43 15.14 -8.58
N GLN A 83 -8.75 16.40 -8.29
CA GLN A 83 -9.06 16.87 -6.93
C GLN A 83 -10.40 16.30 -6.44
N LEU A 84 -11.42 16.28 -7.31
CA LEU A 84 -12.71 15.69 -6.98
C LEU A 84 -12.57 14.21 -6.58
N LYS A 85 -11.71 13.46 -7.28
CA LYS A 85 -11.48 12.04 -6.98
C LYS A 85 -10.87 11.82 -5.60
N VAL A 86 -9.92 12.66 -5.18
CA VAL A 86 -9.36 12.63 -3.82
C VAL A 86 -10.46 12.85 -2.79
N HIS A 87 -11.26 13.91 -2.95
CA HIS A 87 -12.34 14.23 -2.00
C HIS A 87 -13.51 13.23 -2.01
N LEU A 88 -13.74 12.52 -3.11
CA LEU A 88 -14.69 11.41 -3.14
C LEU A 88 -14.25 10.23 -2.28
N HIS A 89 -12.95 9.92 -2.25
CA HIS A 89 -12.39 8.93 -1.34
C HIS A 89 -12.45 9.41 0.12
N ALA A 90 -12.08 10.67 0.34
CA ALA A 90 -12.18 11.34 1.63
C ALA A 90 -13.59 11.28 2.22
N ALA A 91 -14.59 11.59 1.40
CA ALA A 91 -16.00 11.57 1.79
C ALA A 91 -16.43 10.19 2.29
N LEU A 92 -16.02 9.12 1.60
CA LEU A 92 -16.31 7.75 2.01
C LEU A 92 -15.60 7.39 3.32
N ASN A 93 -14.33 7.81 3.49
CA ASN A 93 -13.56 7.60 4.71
C ASN A 93 -14.19 8.28 5.93
N VAL A 94 -14.69 9.51 5.79
CA VAL A 94 -15.40 10.23 6.86
C VAL A 94 -16.88 9.81 6.99
N GLY A 95 -17.29 8.80 6.22
CA GLY A 95 -18.53 8.04 6.39
C GLY A 95 -19.71 8.46 5.51
N LEU A 96 -19.55 9.35 4.53
CA LEU A 96 -20.64 9.63 3.57
C LEU A 96 -21.01 8.36 2.82
N THR A 97 -22.30 8.17 2.57
CA THR A 97 -22.78 7.09 1.71
C THR A 97 -22.67 7.47 0.25
N ARG A 98 -22.71 6.46 -0.63
CA ARG A 98 -22.71 6.69 -2.08
C ARG A 98 -23.93 7.49 -2.50
N GLU A 99 -25.07 7.25 -1.85
CA GLU A 99 -26.33 7.94 -2.11
C GLU A 99 -26.20 9.42 -1.78
N GLU A 100 -25.65 9.78 -0.61
CA GLU A 100 -25.41 11.19 -0.25
C GLU A 100 -24.50 11.91 -1.26
N ILE A 101 -23.45 11.22 -1.73
CA ILE A 101 -22.54 11.75 -2.75
C ILE A 101 -23.27 11.91 -4.08
N LEU A 102 -23.99 10.90 -4.56
CA LEU A 102 -24.69 10.93 -5.84
C LEU A 102 -25.78 12.00 -5.88
N GLU A 103 -26.57 12.15 -4.81
CA GLU A 103 -27.58 13.20 -4.67
C GLU A 103 -26.93 14.60 -4.76
N THR A 104 -25.80 14.79 -4.08
CA THR A 104 -25.04 16.05 -4.12
C THR A 104 -24.58 16.37 -5.55
N LEU A 105 -24.03 15.38 -6.27
CA LEU A 105 -23.55 15.56 -7.64
C LEU A 105 -24.69 15.81 -8.63
N GLN A 106 -25.82 15.14 -8.47
CA GLN A 106 -27.03 15.37 -9.27
C GLN A 106 -27.56 16.79 -9.05
N GLN A 107 -27.59 17.27 -7.80
CA GLN A 107 -27.98 18.63 -7.47
C GLN A 107 -27.10 19.67 -8.15
N MET A 108 -25.79 19.40 -8.35
CA MET A 108 -24.89 20.32 -9.06
C MET A 108 -25.26 20.52 -10.53
N CYS A 109 -26.05 19.64 -11.14
CA CYS A 109 -26.61 19.86 -12.48
C CYS A 109 -27.44 21.16 -12.55
N LEU A 110 -28.13 21.53 -11.47
CA LEU A 110 -28.93 22.76 -11.41
C LEU A 110 -28.06 24.02 -11.49
N TYR A 111 -26.87 23.98 -10.90
CA TYR A 111 -26.01 25.15 -10.74
C TYR A 111 -24.91 25.24 -11.80
N ALA A 112 -24.41 24.10 -12.29
CA ALA A 112 -23.26 24.02 -13.21
C ALA A 112 -23.60 23.33 -14.55
N GLY A 113 -24.83 22.83 -14.72
CA GLY A 113 -25.29 22.17 -15.93
C GLY A 113 -24.88 20.70 -16.05
N PHE A 114 -25.49 20.01 -17.03
CA PHE A 114 -25.27 18.59 -17.28
C PHE A 114 -23.80 18.19 -17.53
N PRO A 115 -22.99 18.94 -18.30
CA PRO A 115 -21.61 18.52 -18.56
C PRO A 115 -20.77 18.41 -17.29
N ALA A 116 -20.86 19.38 -16.39
CA ALA A 116 -20.14 19.38 -15.12
C ALA A 116 -20.60 18.23 -14.21
N ALA A 117 -21.92 18.03 -14.08
CA ALA A 117 -22.49 16.94 -13.32
C ALA A 117 -22.11 15.55 -13.88
N LEU A 118 -22.12 15.37 -15.21
CA LEU A 118 -21.70 14.13 -15.86
C LEU A 118 -20.23 13.81 -15.62
N ASN A 119 -19.35 14.82 -15.75
CA ASN A 119 -17.93 14.66 -15.42
C ASN A 119 -17.77 14.19 -13.97
N ALA A 120 -18.47 14.82 -13.04
CA ALA A 120 -18.41 14.46 -11.63
C ALA A 120 -18.95 13.05 -11.35
N LEU A 121 -20.06 12.65 -11.97
CA LEU A 121 -20.65 11.32 -11.83
C LEU A 121 -19.73 10.22 -12.39
N PHE A 122 -19.02 10.48 -13.50
CA PHE A 122 -18.03 9.54 -14.02
C PHE A 122 -16.83 9.40 -13.08
N THR A 123 -16.35 10.49 -12.50
CA THR A 123 -15.31 10.45 -11.46
C THR A 123 -15.77 9.68 -10.22
N ALA A 124 -17.02 9.90 -9.76
CA ALA A 124 -17.60 9.17 -8.63
C ALA A 124 -17.68 7.66 -8.89
N ARG A 125 -18.04 7.25 -10.10
CA ARG A 125 -18.03 5.83 -10.50
C ARG A 125 -16.65 5.20 -10.36
N GLU A 126 -15.59 5.91 -10.72
CA GLU A 126 -14.22 5.43 -10.56
C GLU A 126 -13.83 5.33 -9.07
N ALA A 127 -14.05 6.40 -8.31
CA ALA A 127 -13.77 6.42 -6.87
C ALA A 127 -14.51 5.30 -6.13
N PHE A 128 -15.79 5.07 -6.44
CA PHE A 128 -16.56 3.98 -5.85
C PHE A 128 -15.99 2.59 -6.18
N ARG A 129 -15.51 2.36 -7.41
CA ARG A 129 -14.89 1.08 -7.79
C ARG A 129 -13.60 0.83 -7.02
N GLU A 130 -12.76 1.86 -6.91
CA GLU A 130 -11.51 1.81 -6.16
C GLU A 130 -11.78 1.59 -4.66
N HIS A 131 -12.77 2.26 -4.08
CA HIS A 131 -13.15 2.04 -2.70
C HIS A 131 -13.73 0.63 -2.46
N VAL A 132 -14.52 0.06 -3.40
CA VAL A 132 -14.92 -1.36 -3.29
C VAL A 132 -13.71 -2.27 -3.27
N GLN A 133 -12.73 -2.05 -4.14
CA GLN A 133 -11.51 -2.86 -4.19
C GLN A 133 -10.68 -2.73 -2.90
N ALA A 134 -10.68 -1.56 -2.26
CA ALA A 134 -10.05 -1.36 -0.97
C ALA A 134 -10.80 -2.03 0.20
N THR A 135 -12.14 -2.14 0.12
CA THR A 135 -12.95 -2.73 1.21
C THR A 135 -13.24 -4.22 1.05
N ILE A 136 -13.19 -4.78 -0.16
CA ILE A 136 -13.33 -6.23 -0.38
C ILE A 136 -11.95 -6.87 -0.16
N PRO A 137 -11.79 -7.76 0.82
CA PRO A 137 -10.58 -8.54 0.97
C PRO A 137 -10.27 -9.26 -0.34
N LEU A 138 -9.08 -9.05 -0.90
CA LEU A 138 -8.64 -9.80 -2.07
C LEU A 138 -8.74 -11.30 -1.78
N ALA A 139 -9.28 -12.07 -2.73
CA ALA A 139 -9.29 -13.52 -2.62
C ALA A 139 -7.86 -14.03 -2.38
N PRO A 140 -7.64 -15.06 -1.53
CA PRO A 140 -6.30 -15.55 -1.18
C PRO A 140 -5.38 -15.78 -2.38
N MET A 141 -5.91 -16.42 -3.42
CA MET A 141 -5.19 -16.68 -4.66
C MET A 141 -4.72 -15.39 -5.35
N ALA A 142 -5.50 -14.32 -5.33
CA ALA A 142 -5.14 -13.03 -5.92
C ALA A 142 -4.04 -12.34 -5.11
N VAL A 143 -4.12 -12.38 -3.78
CA VAL A 143 -3.08 -11.84 -2.87
C VAL A 143 -1.74 -12.52 -3.13
N VAL A 144 -1.73 -13.86 -3.12
CA VAL A 144 -0.48 -14.63 -3.27
C VAL A 144 0.11 -14.48 -4.68
N ARG A 145 -0.73 -14.41 -5.72
CA ARG A 145 -0.26 -14.11 -7.09
C ARG A 145 0.39 -12.73 -7.17
N GLY A 146 -0.26 -11.71 -6.63
CA GLY A 146 0.29 -10.35 -6.61
C GLY A 146 1.61 -10.28 -5.86
N PHE A 147 1.71 -10.96 -4.71
CA PHE A 147 2.92 -11.05 -3.92
C PHE A 147 4.08 -11.73 -4.68
N LEU A 148 3.86 -12.93 -5.22
CA LEU A 148 4.90 -13.67 -5.95
C LEU A 148 5.29 -12.99 -7.26
N GLN A 149 4.36 -12.35 -7.96
CA GLN A 149 4.67 -11.54 -9.14
C GLN A 149 5.58 -10.36 -8.79
N GLY A 150 5.35 -9.71 -7.64
CA GLY A 150 6.25 -8.69 -7.12
C GLY A 150 7.67 -9.23 -6.94
N LEU A 151 7.81 -10.38 -6.27
CA LEU A 151 9.13 -11.01 -6.06
C LEU A 151 9.82 -11.36 -7.38
N GLN A 152 9.09 -11.86 -8.39
CA GLN A 152 9.62 -12.10 -9.74
C GLN A 152 10.15 -10.82 -10.42
N GLN A 153 9.62 -9.66 -10.05
CA GLN A 153 10.02 -8.34 -10.54
C GLN A 153 11.07 -7.66 -9.65
N GLY A 154 11.52 -8.32 -8.58
CA GLY A 154 12.45 -7.74 -7.61
C GLY A 154 11.81 -6.71 -6.67
N VAL A 155 10.48 -6.68 -6.56
CA VAL A 155 9.73 -5.73 -5.74
C VAL A 155 8.97 -6.46 -4.62
N LEU A 156 9.27 -6.11 -3.37
CA LEU A 156 8.48 -6.58 -2.23
C LEU A 156 7.18 -5.77 -2.12
N ARG A 157 6.04 -6.43 -2.37
CA ARG A 157 4.68 -5.86 -2.23
C ARG A 157 4.24 -5.93 -0.76
N GLU A 158 4.81 -5.09 0.10
CA GLU A 158 4.57 -5.11 1.55
C GLU A 158 3.11 -4.83 1.95
N GLU A 159 2.37 -4.13 1.11
CA GLU A 159 0.95 -3.87 1.31
C GLU A 159 0.09 -5.15 1.28
N LEU A 160 0.62 -6.25 0.73
CA LEU A 160 -0.04 -7.57 0.72
C LEU A 160 0.31 -8.44 1.93
N LEU A 161 1.21 -7.98 2.81
CA LEU A 161 1.62 -8.67 4.02
C LEU A 161 0.92 -8.06 5.23
N ALA A 162 0.49 -8.87 6.19
CA ALA A 162 0.06 -8.34 7.48
C ALA A 162 1.24 -7.68 8.23
N GLU A 163 0.95 -6.71 9.09
CA GLU A 163 1.98 -6.01 9.88
C GLU A 163 2.84 -7.00 10.69
N GLU A 164 2.17 -8.00 11.29
CA GLU A 164 2.74 -9.06 12.12
C GLU A 164 2.88 -10.39 11.34
N VAL A 165 3.16 -10.34 10.04
CA VAL A 165 3.32 -11.55 9.22
C VAL A 165 4.38 -12.50 9.80
N GLU A 166 4.07 -13.79 9.87
CA GLU A 166 5.01 -14.84 10.25
C GLU A 166 5.66 -15.46 9.02
N TRP A 167 6.98 -15.40 8.92
CA TRP A 167 7.75 -16.03 7.85
C TRP A 167 8.54 -17.19 8.42
N HIS A 168 8.54 -18.35 7.76
CA HIS A 168 9.39 -19.48 8.13
C HIS A 168 10.04 -20.18 6.94
N ILE A 169 11.35 -20.41 7.00
CA ILE A 169 12.06 -21.34 6.12
C ILE A 169 12.71 -22.41 6.99
N PRO A 170 12.26 -23.67 6.95
CA PRO A 170 12.85 -24.74 7.74
C PRO A 170 14.33 -24.97 7.36
N GLY A 171 15.21 -24.89 8.34
CA GLY A 171 16.64 -25.09 8.16
C GLY A 171 17.44 -24.58 9.36
N ASP A 172 18.75 -24.81 9.33
CA ASP A 172 19.67 -24.30 10.35
C ASP A 172 20.20 -22.91 9.93
N PRO A 173 19.86 -21.83 10.66
CA PRO A 173 20.35 -20.48 10.37
C PRO A 173 21.87 -20.35 10.42
N ALA A 174 22.58 -21.25 11.11
CA ALA A 174 24.04 -21.25 11.15
C ALA A 174 24.66 -21.71 9.81
N ARG A 175 23.91 -22.47 9.00
CA ARG A 175 24.34 -22.93 7.68
C ARG A 175 23.73 -22.11 6.54
N VAL A 176 22.46 -21.74 6.69
CA VAL A 176 21.69 -20.97 5.71
C VAL A 176 21.16 -19.71 6.41
N PRO A 177 21.82 -18.56 6.29
CA PRO A 177 21.52 -17.38 7.12
C PRO A 177 20.07 -16.84 7.04
N TRP A 178 19.38 -17.10 5.93
CA TRP A 178 17.98 -16.73 5.75
C TRP A 178 16.98 -17.75 6.31
N ALA A 179 17.44 -18.91 6.79
CA ALA A 179 16.59 -19.91 7.42
C ALA A 179 16.07 -19.45 8.80
N GLY A 180 15.06 -20.17 9.27
CA GLY A 180 14.40 -19.96 10.55
C GLY A 180 13.14 -19.10 10.47
N GLN A 181 12.63 -18.72 11.63
CA GLN A 181 11.41 -17.93 11.78
C GLN A 181 11.71 -16.44 11.83
N ARG A 182 10.82 -15.63 11.25
CA ARG A 182 10.82 -14.17 11.32
C ARG A 182 9.40 -13.67 11.53
N ARG A 183 9.28 -12.47 12.11
CA ARG A 183 7.99 -11.85 12.36
C ARG A 183 8.03 -10.37 11.98
N GLY A 184 6.99 -9.95 11.27
CA GLY A 184 6.76 -8.59 10.83
C GLY A 184 7.46 -8.20 9.53
N ARG A 185 6.91 -7.18 8.87
CA ARG A 185 7.36 -6.73 7.53
C ARG A 185 8.84 -6.33 7.48
N ALA A 186 9.36 -5.73 8.55
CA ALA A 186 10.76 -5.31 8.64
C ALA A 186 11.73 -6.51 8.57
N ALA A 187 11.46 -7.57 9.36
CA ALA A 187 12.29 -8.77 9.38
C ALA A 187 12.28 -9.51 8.03
N VAL A 188 11.14 -9.49 7.34
CA VAL A 188 11.00 -10.01 5.98
C VAL A 188 11.89 -9.25 4.99
N ARG A 189 11.86 -7.91 5.04
CA ARG A 189 12.70 -7.05 4.20
C ARG A 189 14.19 -7.31 4.42
N GLU A 190 14.60 -7.44 5.68
CA GLU A 190 15.99 -7.74 6.05
C GLU A 190 16.48 -9.08 5.48
N VAL A 191 15.65 -10.12 5.54
CA VAL A 191 16.00 -11.44 4.98
C VAL A 191 16.11 -11.39 3.46
N LEU A 192 15.19 -10.73 2.77
CA LEU A 192 15.27 -10.58 1.30
C LEU A 192 16.52 -9.79 0.89
N ALA A 193 16.86 -8.72 1.62
CA ALA A 193 18.10 -7.99 1.41
C ALA A 193 19.33 -8.88 1.63
N LEU A 194 19.32 -9.71 2.68
CA LEU A 194 20.38 -10.67 2.95
C LEU A 194 20.55 -11.67 1.80
N ILE A 195 19.47 -12.28 1.31
CA ILE A 195 19.50 -13.20 0.16
C ILE A 195 20.08 -12.49 -1.07
N ALA A 196 19.63 -11.28 -1.37
CA ALA A 196 20.13 -10.50 -2.51
C ALA A 196 21.62 -10.16 -2.40
N THR A 197 22.18 -10.10 -1.18
CA THR A 197 23.64 -10.00 -1.03
C THR A 197 24.33 -11.32 -1.33
N GLN A 198 23.77 -12.47 -0.94
CA GLN A 198 24.46 -13.77 -1.00
C GLN A 198 24.28 -14.52 -2.32
N ALA A 199 23.20 -14.24 -3.06
CA ALA A 199 22.79 -15.00 -4.21
C ALA A 199 22.22 -14.13 -5.34
N GLU A 200 22.56 -14.47 -6.57
CA GLU A 200 21.94 -13.96 -7.80
C GLU A 200 20.83 -14.93 -8.23
N PRO A 201 19.57 -14.48 -8.37
CA PRO A 201 18.49 -15.33 -8.86
C PRO A 201 18.66 -15.62 -10.35
N LEU A 202 18.70 -16.90 -10.71
CA LEU A 202 18.71 -17.37 -12.10
C LEU A 202 17.30 -17.65 -12.61
N CYS A 203 16.45 -18.21 -11.74
CA CYS A 203 15.04 -18.39 -12.04
C CYS A 203 14.18 -18.40 -10.76
N PHE A 204 12.94 -17.97 -10.88
CA PHE A 204 11.90 -18.14 -9.86
C PHE A 204 10.56 -18.36 -10.56
N GLU A 205 10.09 -19.62 -10.59
CA GLU A 205 8.95 -20.06 -11.38
C GLU A 205 7.90 -20.77 -10.50
N PRO A 206 6.83 -20.06 -10.11
CA PRO A 206 5.62 -20.70 -9.56
C PRO A 206 4.91 -21.54 -10.63
N LEU A 207 4.82 -22.86 -10.45
CA LEU A 207 4.34 -23.79 -11.49
C LEU A 207 2.91 -24.32 -11.24
N ARG A 208 2.58 -24.72 -10.01
CA ARG A 208 1.25 -25.23 -9.65
C ARG A 208 0.72 -24.54 -8.41
N TRP A 209 -0.56 -24.25 -8.41
CA TRP A 209 -1.26 -23.49 -7.39
C TRP A 209 -2.42 -24.33 -6.87
N PHE A 210 -2.61 -24.36 -5.56
CA PHE A 210 -3.72 -25.02 -4.89
C PHE A 210 -4.40 -24.02 -3.99
N ASP A 211 -5.72 -23.95 -4.07
CA ASP A 211 -6.58 -23.07 -3.29
C ASP A 211 -7.29 -23.90 -2.22
N ALA A 212 -7.20 -23.48 -0.97
CA ALA A 212 -7.83 -24.10 0.18
C ALA A 212 -8.44 -23.02 1.10
N GLU A 213 -9.40 -22.26 0.56
CA GLU A 213 -10.22 -21.22 1.22
C GLU A 213 -9.47 -20.05 1.85
N ASN A 214 -8.57 -20.30 2.81
CA ASN A 214 -7.69 -19.32 3.46
C ASN A 214 -6.22 -19.71 3.36
N GLU A 215 -5.92 -20.90 2.81
CA GLU A 215 -4.55 -21.35 2.57
C GLU A 215 -4.30 -21.46 1.06
N VAL A 216 -3.14 -20.99 0.62
CA VAL A 216 -2.67 -21.16 -0.76
C VAL A 216 -1.34 -21.90 -0.74
N LEU A 217 -1.29 -23.01 -1.48
CA LEU A 217 -0.05 -23.76 -1.69
C LEU A 217 0.46 -23.53 -3.11
N VAL A 218 1.75 -23.24 -3.23
CA VAL A 218 2.40 -22.98 -4.51
C VAL A 218 3.61 -23.88 -4.64
N ARG A 219 3.58 -24.77 -5.62
CA ARG A 219 4.74 -25.58 -5.99
C ARG A 219 5.46 -24.91 -7.15
N GLY A 220 6.77 -24.75 -7.06
CA GLY A 220 7.56 -24.15 -8.12
C GLY A 220 8.98 -24.67 -8.15
N ARG A 221 9.82 -23.96 -8.91
CA ARG A 221 11.26 -24.14 -8.94
C ARG A 221 11.96 -22.79 -8.81
N PHE A 222 13.12 -22.78 -8.20
CA PHE A 222 14.01 -21.64 -8.24
C PHE A 222 15.42 -22.11 -8.52
N ALA A 223 16.22 -21.21 -9.06
CA ALA A 223 17.64 -21.44 -9.22
C ALA A 223 18.40 -20.18 -8.80
N TYR A 224 19.51 -20.38 -8.10
CA TYR A 224 20.37 -19.32 -7.59
C TYR A 224 21.82 -19.62 -7.94
N ARG A 225 22.58 -18.56 -8.20
CA ARG A 225 24.04 -18.58 -8.19
C ARG A 225 24.51 -17.87 -6.94
N TYR A 226 25.23 -18.58 -6.07
CA TYR A 226 25.75 -18.02 -4.83
C TYR A 226 27.09 -17.29 -5.05
N ARG A 227 27.46 -16.43 -4.12
CA ARG A 227 28.77 -15.73 -4.14
C ARG A 227 29.98 -16.66 -4.20
N THR A 228 29.84 -17.90 -3.73
CA THR A 228 30.86 -18.96 -3.84
C THR A 228 31.11 -19.40 -5.28
N GLY A 229 30.23 -19.02 -6.22
CA GLY A 229 30.22 -19.49 -7.61
C GLY A 229 29.40 -20.77 -7.81
N SER A 230 28.95 -21.41 -6.73
CA SER A 230 28.07 -22.59 -6.80
C SER A 230 26.67 -22.20 -7.26
N GLU A 231 26.05 -23.08 -8.04
CA GLU A 231 24.66 -22.95 -8.47
C GLU A 231 23.79 -24.01 -7.78
N TYR A 232 22.56 -23.64 -7.46
CA TYR A 232 21.52 -24.55 -6.98
C TYR A 232 20.31 -24.39 -7.88
N ASP A 233 19.74 -25.50 -8.33
CA ASP A 233 18.46 -25.59 -9.04
C ASP A 233 17.61 -26.63 -8.30
N GLY A 234 16.46 -26.20 -7.81
CA GLY A 234 15.60 -27.04 -6.99
C GLY A 234 14.14 -26.65 -7.00
N SER A 235 13.31 -27.57 -6.51
CA SER A 235 11.88 -27.34 -6.34
C SER A 235 11.59 -26.77 -4.96
N PHE A 236 10.54 -25.96 -4.88
CA PHE A 236 9.99 -25.48 -3.62
C PHE A 236 8.50 -25.78 -3.50
N VAL A 237 8.02 -25.79 -2.26
CA VAL A 237 6.61 -25.63 -1.92
C VAL A 237 6.49 -24.43 -0.99
N MET A 238 5.69 -23.45 -1.37
CA MET A 238 5.35 -22.32 -0.51
C MET A 238 3.93 -22.50 0.01
N ARG A 239 3.73 -22.22 1.29
CA ARG A 239 2.43 -22.25 1.97
C ARG A 239 2.11 -20.87 2.50
N PHE A 240 0.93 -20.36 2.17
CA PHE A 240 0.48 -19.03 2.56
C PHE A 240 -0.83 -19.15 3.30
N ASP A 241 -0.91 -18.55 4.49
CA ASP A 241 -2.18 -18.32 5.17
C ASP A 241 -2.60 -16.87 4.90
N VAL A 242 -3.78 -16.68 4.31
CA VAL A 242 -4.32 -15.37 3.94
C VAL A 242 -5.61 -15.11 4.72
N ALA A 243 -5.68 -13.94 5.35
CA ALA A 243 -6.89 -13.45 6.01
C ALA A 243 -7.01 -11.94 5.79
N ASP A 244 -8.24 -11.47 5.59
CA ASP A 244 -8.55 -10.05 5.36
C ASP A 244 -7.78 -9.45 4.17
N GLY A 245 -7.50 -10.25 3.15
CA GLY A 245 -6.76 -9.82 1.95
C GLY A 245 -5.25 -9.66 2.17
N LEU A 246 -4.73 -10.15 3.31
CA LEU A 246 -3.32 -10.04 3.69
C LEU A 246 -2.72 -11.40 4.00
N ILE A 247 -1.46 -11.61 3.60
CA ILE A 247 -0.66 -12.77 4.00
C ILE A 247 -0.30 -12.63 5.46
N ARG A 248 -0.82 -13.56 6.29
CA ARG A 248 -0.57 -13.65 7.74
C ARG A 248 0.60 -14.57 8.04
N ARG A 249 0.76 -15.63 7.26
CA ARG A 249 1.87 -16.56 7.35
C ARG A 249 2.39 -16.94 5.98
N TYR A 250 3.71 -17.07 5.87
CA TYR A 250 4.41 -17.49 4.68
C TYR A 250 5.51 -18.49 5.05
N GLU A 251 5.42 -19.70 4.50
CA GLU A 251 6.36 -20.79 4.80
C GLU A 251 6.94 -21.37 3.50
N ILE A 252 8.26 -21.52 3.42
CA ILE A 252 8.96 -22.03 2.23
C ILE A 252 9.60 -23.37 2.57
N PHE A 253 9.19 -24.43 1.89
CA PHE A 253 9.80 -25.74 1.96
C PHE A 253 10.70 -25.95 0.74
N GLU A 254 11.98 -26.13 1.00
CA GLU A 254 13.05 -26.28 0.02
C GLU A 254 14.06 -27.33 0.51
N ASP A 255 14.96 -27.79 -0.37
CA ASP A 255 16.06 -28.68 0.04
C ASP A 255 17.15 -27.88 0.75
N SER A 256 16.90 -27.56 2.02
CA SER A 256 17.81 -26.75 2.83
C SER A 256 19.17 -27.41 3.05
N TRP A 257 19.28 -28.73 2.90
CA TRP A 257 20.57 -29.42 2.95
C TRP A 257 21.40 -29.12 1.70
N ALA A 258 20.82 -29.29 0.50
CA ALA A 258 21.52 -28.99 -0.74
C ALA A 258 21.86 -27.49 -0.89
N ILE A 259 20.99 -26.61 -0.39
CA ILE A 259 21.27 -25.17 -0.31
C ILE A 259 22.42 -24.88 0.64
N ALA A 260 22.44 -25.50 1.83
CA ALA A 260 23.54 -25.33 2.78
C ALA A 260 24.88 -25.76 2.18
N GLU A 261 24.93 -26.88 1.45
CA GLU A 261 26.14 -27.31 0.74
C GLU A 261 26.58 -26.26 -0.30
N ALA A 262 25.66 -25.76 -1.14
CA ALA A 262 25.97 -24.78 -2.18
C ALA A 262 26.44 -23.42 -1.61
N VAL A 263 25.91 -22.99 -0.47
CA VAL A 263 26.28 -21.74 0.21
C VAL A 263 27.64 -21.87 0.92
N GLN A 264 27.99 -23.05 1.42
CA GLN A 264 29.20 -23.28 2.22
C GLN A 264 30.45 -23.66 1.40
N VAL A 265 30.38 -23.78 0.07
CA VAL A 265 31.55 -24.13 -0.76
C VAL A 265 32.60 -22.99 -0.75
N VAL A 266 33.48 -23.02 0.25
CA VAL A 266 34.85 -22.54 0.13
C VAL A 266 35.69 -23.79 -0.11
N LEU A 267 36.35 -23.83 -1.26
CA LEU A 267 37.19 -24.92 -1.75
C LEU A 267 38.11 -25.51 -0.66
N VAL A 268 38.11 -26.84 -0.54
CA VAL A 268 39.23 -27.62 0.00
C VAL A 268 40.40 -27.52 -0.97
#